data_AF-A0A7W1CIQ9-F1
#
_entry.id   AF-A0A7W1CIQ9-F1
#
_cell.length_a   1.000
_cell.length_b   1.000
_cell.length_c   1.000
_cell.angle_alpha   90.00
_cell.angle_beta   90.00
_cell.angle_gamma   90.00
#
_symmetry.space_group_name_H-M   'P 1'
#
loop_
_entity.id
_entity.type
_entity.pdbx_description
1 polymer ?
#
loop_
_entity_poly.entity_id
_entity_poly.type
_entity_poly.pdbx_seq_one_letter_code
_entity_poly.pdbx_strand_id
1 'polypeptide(L)'
;MHGLPLQSVNSSDDNQYHEPMRLQVVVHAPCAVIQSIIEKRPILKTLFFNNWEILVAIDPADNKPYRLIEKENGKKSAHFEELKIDSGND
;
A
#
# COMPACT_ATOMS: atom_id res chain seq x y z
N MET A 1 -14.50 -23.09 -10.87
CA MET A 1 -13.17 -22.63 -10.40
C MET A 1 -12.41 -22.23 -11.65
N HIS A 2 -12.13 -20.95 -11.88
CA HIS A 2 -11.42 -20.50 -13.09
C HIS A 2 -10.24 -19.65 -12.66
N GLY A 3 -9.08 -20.31 -12.59
CA GLY A 3 -7.78 -19.69 -12.42
C GLY A 3 -6.80 -20.34 -13.39
N LEU A 4 -5.64 -19.74 -13.56
CA LEU A 4 -4.57 -20.38 -14.32
C LEU A 4 -4.12 -21.66 -13.58
N PRO A 5 -3.74 -22.73 -14.30
CA PRO A 5 -3.08 -23.87 -13.68
C PRO A 5 -1.85 -23.43 -12.88
N LEU A 6 -1.61 -24.06 -11.73
CA LEU A 6 -0.46 -23.72 -10.87
C LEU A 6 0.87 -23.78 -11.66
N GLN A 7 0.98 -24.75 -12.57
CA GLN A 7 2.15 -24.92 -13.45
C GLN A 7 2.38 -23.77 -14.43
N SER A 8 1.37 -22.93 -14.69
CA SER A 8 1.52 -21.75 -15.56
C SER A 8 2.04 -20.52 -14.81
N VAL A 9 1.95 -20.50 -13.48
CA VAL A 9 2.32 -19.36 -12.63
C VAL A 9 3.52 -19.63 -11.74
N ASN A 10 3.89 -20.90 -11.57
CA ASN A 10 4.98 -21.33 -10.69
C ASN A 10 6.06 -22.13 -11.42
N SER A 11 7.33 -21.83 -11.11
CA SER A 11 8.50 -22.57 -11.56
C SER A 11 8.77 -23.85 -10.77
N SER A 12 8.32 -23.91 -9.52
CA SER A 12 8.33 -25.08 -8.65
C SER A 12 7.22 -24.94 -7.61
N ASP A 13 7.03 -25.93 -6.76
CA ASP A 13 6.00 -25.88 -5.70
C ASP A 13 6.18 -24.65 -4.77
N ASP A 14 7.43 -24.18 -4.60
CA ASP A 14 7.78 -23.06 -3.72
C ASP A 14 8.12 -21.75 -4.45
N ASN A 15 8.35 -21.77 -5.77
CA ASN A 15 8.80 -20.59 -6.52
C ASN A 15 7.78 -20.14 -7.56
N GLN A 16 7.34 -18.89 -7.45
CA GLN A 16 6.49 -18.22 -8.44
C GLN A 16 7.33 -17.71 -9.62
N TYR A 17 6.80 -17.78 -10.85
CA TYR A 17 7.46 -17.19 -12.02
C TYR A 17 7.43 -15.66 -12.01
N HIS A 18 6.42 -15.07 -11.38
CA HIS A 18 6.18 -13.63 -11.42
C HIS A 18 5.91 -13.10 -10.03
N GLU A 19 6.57 -11.99 -9.69
CA GLU A 19 6.15 -11.18 -8.56
C GLU A 19 4.93 -10.33 -8.97
N PRO A 20 3.86 -10.29 -8.17
CA PRO A 20 2.71 -9.44 -8.46
C PRO A 20 3.11 -7.96 -8.51
N MET A 21 3.00 -7.35 -9.69
CA MET A 21 3.17 -5.90 -9.85
C MET A 21 1.98 -5.18 -9.21
N ARG A 22 2.26 -4.29 -8.26
CA ARG A 22 1.25 -3.48 -7.55
C ARG A 22 1.37 -2.03 -7.97
N LEU A 23 0.23 -1.35 -8.10
CA LEU A 23 0.20 0.08 -8.36
C LEU A 23 0.69 0.82 -7.12
N GLN A 24 1.68 1.71 -7.30
CA GLN A 24 2.09 2.67 -6.29
C GLN A 24 1.57 4.06 -6.65
N VAL A 25 0.85 4.66 -5.72
CA VAL A 25 0.26 5.99 -5.85
C VAL A 25 0.99 6.94 -4.91
N VAL A 26 1.48 8.06 -5.44
CA VAL A 26 2.10 9.14 -4.66
C VAL A 26 1.22 10.37 -4.74
N VAL A 27 0.78 10.89 -3.59
CA VAL A 27 -0.12 12.05 -3.50
C VAL A 27 0.52 13.14 -2.66
N HIS A 28 0.57 14.37 -3.17
CA HIS A 28 1.01 15.53 -2.42
C HIS A 28 -0.18 16.22 -1.73
N ALA A 29 -0.50 15.81 -0.50
CA ALA A 29 -1.59 16.37 0.30
C ALA A 29 -1.43 16.00 1.79
N PRO A 30 -2.04 16.77 2.72
CA PRO A 30 -1.91 16.49 4.15
C PRO A 30 -2.44 15.10 4.52
N CYS A 31 -1.69 14.35 5.33
CA CYS A 31 -2.02 12.96 5.70
C CYS A 31 -3.40 12.86 6.36
N ALA A 32 -3.75 13.84 7.20
CA ALA A 32 -5.05 13.89 7.88
C ALA A 32 -6.25 13.98 6.89
N VAL A 33 -6.09 14.71 5.78
CA VAL A 33 -7.11 14.83 4.73
C VAL A 33 -7.27 13.50 4.01
N ILE A 34 -6.17 12.89 3.61
CA ILE A 34 -6.17 11.58 2.93
C ILE A 34 -6.78 10.51 3.83
N GLN A 35 -6.38 10.46 5.09
CA GLN A 35 -6.92 9.53 6.09
C GLN A 35 -8.44 9.67 6.22
N SER A 36 -8.96 10.90 6.35
CA SER A 36 -10.41 11.14 6.44
C SER A 36 -11.17 10.63 5.20
N ILE A 37 -10.60 10.78 4.00
CA ILE A 37 -11.20 10.30 2.75
C ILE A 37 -11.24 8.76 2.73
N ILE A 38 -10.15 8.09 3.09
CA ILE A 38 -10.08 6.63 3.14
C ILE A 38 -11.06 6.09 4.19
N GLU A 39 -11.14 6.73 5.35
CA GLU A 39 -12.05 6.32 6.43
C GLU A 39 -13.52 6.32 6.00
N LYS A 40 -13.93 7.31 5.20
CA LYS A 40 -15.29 7.49 4.70
C LYS A 40 -15.65 6.60 3.50
N ARG A 41 -14.66 6.03 2.80
CA ARG A 41 -14.88 5.29 1.54
C ARG A 41 -14.47 3.83 1.68
N PRO A 42 -15.42 2.90 1.85
CA PRO A 42 -15.13 1.46 2.01
C PRO A 42 -14.28 0.88 0.88
N ILE A 43 -14.49 1.30 -0.36
CA ILE A 43 -13.71 0.82 -1.51
C ILE A 43 -12.21 1.11 -1.39
N LEU A 44 -11.83 2.28 -0.85
CA LEU A 44 -10.41 2.63 -0.67
C LEU A 44 -9.77 1.76 0.41
N LYS A 45 -10.52 1.43 1.47
CA LYS A 45 -10.06 0.46 2.47
C LYS A 45 -9.83 -0.90 1.85
N THR A 46 -10.71 -1.36 0.97
CA THR A 46 -10.54 -2.63 0.26
C THR A 46 -9.30 -2.63 -0.63
N LEU A 47 -9.04 -1.55 -1.39
CA LEU A 47 -7.87 -1.46 -2.27
C LEU A 47 -6.56 -1.46 -1.47
N PHE A 48 -6.46 -0.62 -0.44
CA PHE A 48 -5.21 -0.45 0.29
C PHE A 48 -4.95 -1.56 1.33
N PHE A 49 -5.96 -1.97 2.09
CA PHE A 49 -5.77 -2.96 3.18
C PHE A 49 -5.70 -4.41 2.69
N ASN A 50 -6.05 -4.67 1.42
CA ASN A 50 -5.78 -5.96 0.78
C ASN A 50 -4.46 -5.95 -0.02
N ASN A 51 -3.63 -4.90 0.13
CA ASN A 51 -2.38 -4.73 -0.60
C ASN A 51 -2.55 -4.83 -2.13
N TRP A 52 -3.67 -4.33 -2.68
CA TRP A 52 -3.84 -4.23 -4.13
C TRP A 52 -3.15 -2.98 -4.67
N GLU A 53 -3.10 -1.93 -3.86
CA GLU A 53 -2.40 -0.68 -4.15
C GLU A 53 -1.54 -0.23 -2.96
N ILE A 54 -0.45 0.48 -3.24
CA ILE A 54 0.43 1.08 -2.25
C ILE A 54 0.24 2.59 -2.30
N LEU A 55 -0.06 3.22 -1.16
CA LEU A 55 -0.23 4.68 -1.08
C LEU A 55 0.91 5.32 -0.30
N VAL A 56 1.52 6.32 -0.90
CA VAL A 56 2.48 7.24 -0.28
C VAL A 56 1.91 8.66 -0.36
N ALA A 57 1.89 9.36 0.77
CA ALA A 57 1.58 10.77 0.86
C ALA A 57 2.87 11.57 1.03
N ILE A 58 3.00 12.70 0.35
CA ILE A 58 3.99 13.73 0.70
C ILE A 58 3.21 14.81 1.45
N ASP A 59 3.48 14.95 2.75
CA ASP A 59 2.74 15.92 3.56
C ASP A 59 3.29 17.33 3.32
N PRO A 60 2.47 18.31 2.89
CA PRO A 60 2.93 19.68 2.66
C PRO A 60 3.43 20.40 3.91
N ALA A 61 3.11 19.91 5.12
CA ALA A 61 3.52 20.54 6.37
C ALA A 61 5.04 20.43 6.63
N ASP A 62 5.66 19.32 6.25
CA ASP A 62 7.08 19.05 6.46
C ASP A 62 7.82 18.54 5.20
N ASN A 63 7.11 18.39 4.08
CA ASN A 63 7.59 17.84 2.81
C ASN A 63 8.19 16.44 2.92
N LYS A 64 7.73 15.64 3.89
CA LYS A 64 8.21 14.28 4.10
C LYS A 64 7.26 13.24 3.50
N PRO A 65 7.80 12.10 3.06
CA PRO A 65 6.99 10.99 2.58
C PRO A 65 6.45 10.14 3.74
N TYR A 66 5.19 9.76 3.65
CA TYR A 66 4.48 8.90 4.58
C TYR A 66 3.80 7.75 3.85
N ARG A 67 3.96 6.52 4.31
CA ARG A 67 3.27 5.36 3.77
C ARG A 67 1.99 5.09 4.55
N LEU A 68 0.92 4.78 3.82
CA LEU A 68 -0.28 4.26 4.44
C LEU A 68 -0.03 2.85 4.97
N ILE A 69 -0.31 2.64 6.25
CA ILE A 69 -0.32 1.34 6.89
C ILE A 69 -1.72 1.03 7.44
N GLU A 70 -2.04 -0.26 7.48
CA GLU A 70 -3.22 -0.74 8.19
C GLU A 70 -2.87 -0.88 9.67
N LYS A 71 -3.70 -0.30 10.55
CA LYS A 71 -3.63 -0.53 11.99
C LYS A 71 -4.87 -1.31 12.45
N GLU A 72 -4.63 -2.49 13.02
CA GLU A 72 -5.68 -3.39 13.50
C GLU A 72 -5.83 -3.28 15.03
N ASN A 73 -6.81 -2.48 15.46
CA ASN A 73 -7.26 -2.40 16.85
C ASN A 73 -8.74 -2.84 16.94
N GLY A 74 -9.05 -4.04 16.43
CA GLY A 74 -10.42 -4.57 16.34
C GLY A 74 -11.26 -4.05 15.15
N LYS A 75 -10.82 -2.98 14.49
CA LYS A 75 -11.35 -2.49 13.21
C LYS A 75 -10.21 -1.93 12.35
N LYS A 76 -10.16 -2.30 11.07
CA LYS A 76 -9.16 -1.81 10.12
C LYS A 76 -9.22 -0.28 10.00
N SER A 77 -8.11 0.39 10.29
CA SER A 77 -8.00 1.86 10.26
C SER A 77 -6.77 2.30 9.47
N ALA A 78 -6.88 3.46 8.83
CA ALA A 78 -5.83 4.04 8.01
C ALA A 78 -4.88 4.83 8.91
N HIS A 79 -3.58 4.54 8.84
CA HIS A 79 -2.56 5.28 9.55
C HIS A 79 -1.39 5.59 8.63
N PHE A 80 -0.67 6.69 8.88
CA PHE A 80 0.48 7.09 8.09
C PHE A 80 1.74 6.99 8.93
N GLU A 81 2.76 6.32 8.39
CA GLU A 81 4.08 6.18 9.00
C GLU A 81 5.13 6.82 8.09
N GLU A 82 6.07 7.58 8.68
CA GLU A 82 7.14 8.25 7.92
C GLU A 82 8.03 7.22 7.22
N LEU A 83 8.21 7.39 5.92
CA LEU A 83 9.17 6.60 5.15
C LEU A 83 10.57 7.13 5.43
N LYS A 84 11.38 6.35 6.14
CA LYS A 84 12.81 6.60 6.25
C LYS A 84 13.45 6.30 4.90
N ILE A 85 13.72 7.35 4.12
CA ILE A 85 14.53 7.22 2.93
C ILE A 85 15.98 7.11 3.43
N ASP A 86 16.50 5.89 3.45
CA ASP A 86 17.94 5.70 3.59
C ASP A 86 18.59 6.42 2.41
N SER A 87 19.23 7.54 2.71
CA SER A 87 19.98 8.31 1.73
C SER A 87 21.21 7.48 1.42
N GLY A 88 21.09 6.58 0.43
CA GLY A 88 22.16 5.70 -0.01
C GLY A 88 23.39 6.53 -0.34
N ASN A 89 24.31 6.59 0.61
CA ASN A 89 25.65 7.09 0.42
C ASN A 89 26.56 5.87 0.49
N ASP A 90 26.58 5.13 -0.62
CA ASP A 90 27.62 4.19 -1.05
C ASP A 90 27.99 4.54 -2.50
#